data_AF-A0A163VEG2-F1
#
_entry.id   AF-A0A163VEG2-F1
#
_cell.length_a   1.000
_cell.length_b   1.000
_cell.length_c   1.000
_cell.angle_alpha   90.00
_cell.angle_beta   90.00
_cell.angle_gamma   90.00
#
_symmetry.space_group_name_H-M   'P 1'
#
loop_
_entity.id
_entity.type
_entity.pdbx_description
1 polymer ?
#
loop_
_entity_poly.entity_id
_entity_poly.type
_entity_poly.pdbx_seq_one_letter_code
_entity_poly.pdbx_strand_id
1 'polypeptide(L)' 'MSRRSGRGHIKTDQILEKLALGRDGAVQLSREAKIGSMEYRKAGYVMEAIDDLAEKLTGDRYHFHCKPATTAPRDNRG' A
#
# COMPACT_ATOMS: atom_id res chain seq x y z
N MET A 1 -13.56 -33.92 18.50
CA MET A 1 -13.12 -33.31 17.23
C MET A 1 -12.83 -31.83 17.47
N SER A 2 -11.56 -31.42 17.46
CA SER A 2 -11.17 -30.02 17.69
C SER A 2 -11.54 -29.18 16.46
N ARG A 3 -12.35 -28.13 16.64
CA ARG A 3 -12.75 -27.19 15.58
C ARG A 3 -11.53 -26.36 15.16
N ARG A 4 -10.72 -26.91 14.24
CA ARG A 4 -9.57 -26.21 13.61
C ARG A 4 -10.01 -25.23 12.52
N SER A 5 -10.84 -24.25 12.85
CA SER A 5 -11.07 -23.16 11.91
C SER A 5 -10.99 -21.83 12.64
N GLY A 6 -9.82 -21.21 12.63
CA GLY A 6 -9.66 -19.80 12.98
C GLY A 6 -10.29 -18.84 11.95
N ARG A 7 -11.24 -19.33 11.15
CA ARG A 7 -11.99 -18.56 10.15
C ARG A 7 -13.11 -17.78 10.87
N GLY A 8 -13.26 -16.50 10.55
CA GLY A 8 -14.28 -15.61 11.13
C GLY A 8 -13.75 -14.49 12.03
N HIS A 9 -12.49 -14.56 12.45
CA HIS A 9 -11.83 -13.47 13.20
C HIS A 9 -10.75 -12.83 12.34
N ILE A 10 -11.01 -11.63 11.85
CA ILE A 10 -10.05 -10.85 11.06
C ILE A 10 -9.24 -9.98 12.03
N LYS A 11 -7.92 -10.19 12.07
CA LYS A 11 -7.00 -9.35 12.85
C LYS A 11 -6.59 -8.14 12.00
N THR A 12 -7.52 -7.20 11.85
CA THR A 12 -7.39 -6.08 10.91
C THR A 12 -6.07 -5.32 11.09
N ASP A 13 -5.70 -4.94 12.31
CA ASP A 13 -4.47 -4.17 12.56
C ASP A 13 -3.21 -4.91 12.09
N GLN A 14 -3.07 -6.20 12.43
CA GLN A 14 -1.92 -7.02 12.00
C GLN A 14 -1.86 -7.23 10.48
N ILE A 15 -3.02 -7.19 9.81
CA ILE A 15 -3.10 -7.28 8.35
C ILE A 15 -2.67 -5.94 7.74
N LEU A 16 -3.18 -4.83 8.27
CA LEU A 16 -2.84 -3.48 7.79
C LEU A 16 -1.34 -3.18 7.92
N GLU A 17 -0.69 -3.58 9.02
CA GLU A 17 0.77 -3.47 9.17
C GLU A 17 1.54 -4.19 8.06
N LYS A 18 1.12 -5.41 7.72
CA LYS A 18 1.77 -6.21 6.66
C LYS A 18 1.49 -5.63 5.28
N LEU A 19 0.28 -5.12 5.06
CA LEU A 19 -0.11 -4.46 3.82
C LEU A 19 0.67 -3.16 3.61
N ALA A 20 0.90 -2.38 4.68
CA ALA A 20 1.73 -1.18 4.62
C ALA A 20 3.16 -1.50 4.14
N LEU A 21 3.79 -2.52 4.72
CA LEU A 21 5.13 -2.97 4.32
C LEU A 21 5.16 -3.45 2.85
N GLY A 22 4.15 -4.23 2.44
CA GLY A 22 4.04 -4.71 1.05
C GLY A 22 3.87 -3.55 0.06
N ARG A 23 3.08 -2.54 0.44
CA ARG A 23 2.86 -1.35 -0.37
C ARG A 23 4.12 -0.51 -0.51
N ASP A 24 4.85 -0.31 0.58
CA ASP A 24 6.15 0.39 0.56
C ASP A 24 7.15 -0.31 -0.38
N GLY A 25 7.20 -1.64 -0.36
CA GLY A 25 8.00 -2.42 -1.30
C GLY A 25 7.57 -2.24 -2.75
N ALA A 26 6.27 -2.22 -3.04
CA ALA A 26 5.76 -1.95 -4.38
C ALA A 26 6.05 -0.51 -4.85
N VAL A 27 5.94 0.48 -3.95
CA VAL A 27 6.33 1.87 -4.22
C VAL A 27 7.82 1.96 -4.54
N GLN A 28 8.68 1.28 -3.77
CA GLN A 28 10.12 1.24 -4.03
C GLN A 28 10.39 0.63 -5.42
N LEU A 29 9.81 -0.54 -5.73
CA LEU A 29 9.97 -1.17 -7.03
C LEU A 29 9.53 -0.25 -8.17
N SER A 30 8.40 0.44 -8.02
CA SER A 30 7.91 1.38 -9.03
C SER A 30 8.83 2.59 -9.22
N ARG A 31 9.58 2.99 -8.19
CA ARG A 31 10.55 4.09 -8.25
C ARG A 31 11.86 3.69 -8.91
N GLU A 32 12.30 2.45 -8.69
CA GLU A 32 13.57 1.92 -9.20
C GLU A 32 13.44 1.31 -10.61
N ALA A 33 12.27 0.79 -10.94
CA ALA A 33 12.01 0.18 -12.24
C ALA A 33 12.00 1.23 -13.37
N LYS A 34 12.40 0.80 -14.57
CA LYS A 34 12.28 1.62 -15.77
C LYS A 34 10.80 1.92 -16.04
N ILE A 35 10.47 3.21 -16.23
CA ILE A 35 9.11 3.64 -16.52
C ILE A 35 8.55 2.84 -17.71
N GLY A 36 7.35 2.29 -17.50
CA GLY A 36 6.64 1.49 -18.51
C GLY A 36 7.13 0.05 -18.66
N SER A 37 8.15 -0.39 -17.91
CA SER A 37 8.55 -1.80 -17.85
C SER A 37 7.47 -2.68 -17.20
N MET A 38 7.64 -4.00 -17.29
CA MET A 38 6.70 -4.94 -16.69
C MET A 38 6.72 -4.84 -15.16
N GLU A 39 7.89 -4.68 -14.55
CA GLU A 39 8.08 -4.50 -13.11
C GLU A 39 7.35 -3.25 -12.62
N TYR A 40 7.52 -2.13 -13.32
CA TYR A 40 6.81 -0.88 -13.03
C TYR A 40 5.28 -1.08 -13.05
N ARG A 41 4.76 -1.70 -14.12
CA ARG A 41 3.31 -1.95 -14.25
C ARG A 41 2.79 -2.90 -13.18
N LYS A 42 3.52 -3.98 -12.89
CA LYS A 42 3.14 -4.96 -11.88
C LYS A 42 3.19 -4.38 -10.47
N ALA A 43 4.15 -3.51 -10.18
CA ALA A 43 4.19 -2.74 -8.93
C ALA A 43 2.92 -1.89 -8.77
N GLY A 44 2.47 -1.22 -9.85
CA GLY A 44 1.19 -0.51 -9.91
C GLY A 44 0.00 -1.37 -9.47
N TYR A 45 -0.17 -2.54 -10.10
CA TYR A 45 -1.28 -3.45 -9.78
C TYR A 45 -1.22 -3.99 -8.34
N VAL A 46 -0.02 -4.20 -7.80
CA VAL A 46 0.14 -4.62 -6.40
C VAL A 46 -0.30 -3.50 -5.45
N MET A 47 0.10 -2.25 -5.71
CA MET A 47 -0.34 -1.11 -4.91
C MET A 47 -1.87 -0.95 -4.94
N GLU A 48 -2.50 -1.05 -6.11
CA GLU A 48 -3.96 -0.98 -6.26
C GLU A 48 -4.66 -2.11 -5.48
N ALA A 49 -4.19 -3.35 -5.60
CA ALA A 49 -4.77 -4.48 -4.89
C ALA A 49 -4.63 -4.37 -3.36
N ILE A 50 -3.53 -3.78 -2.88
CA ILE A 50 -3.33 -3.51 -1.45
C ILE A 50 -4.29 -2.42 -0.98
N ASP A 51 -4.41 -1.32 -1.74
CA ASP A 51 -5.29 -0.19 -1.40
C ASP A 51 -6.77 -0.62 -1.41
N ASP A 52 -7.19 -1.46 -2.38
CA ASP A 52 -8.54 -2.04 -2.43
C ASP A 52 -8.82 -2.95 -1.21
N LEU A 53 -7.84 -3.75 -0.79
CA LEU A 53 -7.98 -4.58 0.40
C LEU A 53 -8.02 -3.75 1.69
N ALA A 54 -7.23 -2.67 1.77
CA ALA A 54 -7.27 -1.73 2.88
C ALA A 54 -8.64 -1.05 2.96
N GLU A 55 -9.17 -0.56 1.83
CA GLU A 55 -10.52 0.01 1.72
C GLU A 55 -11.57 -0.97 2.26
N LYS A 56 -11.47 -2.25 1.91
CA LYS A 56 -12.41 -3.26 2.40
C LYS A 56 -12.35 -3.45 3.92
N LEU A 57 -11.20 -3.25 4.54
CA LEU A 57 -10.97 -3.46 5.96
C LEU A 57 -11.24 -2.21 6.80
N THR A 58 -11.02 -1.01 6.26
CA THR A 58 -11.07 0.26 7.01
C THR A 58 -12.19 1.19 6.54
N GLY A 59 -12.71 1.00 5.33
CA GLY A 59 -13.58 1.96 4.65
C GLY A 59 -12.84 3.14 4.01
N ASP A 60 -11.50 3.12 4.01
CA ASP A 60 -10.66 4.19 3.48
C ASP A 60 -9.64 3.66 2.46
N ARG A 61 -9.84 4.02 1.19
CA ARG A 61 -8.93 3.69 0.07
C ARG A 61 -7.59 4.40 0.18
N TYR A 62 -7.55 5.54 0.84
CA TYR A 62 -6.36 6.37 1.00
C TYR A 62 -5.63 6.10 2.32
N HIS A 63 -5.96 5.00 3.00
CA HIS A 63 -5.40 4.64 4.30
C HIS A 63 -3.86 4.68 4.33
N PHE A 64 -3.20 4.28 3.25
CA PHE A 64 -1.73 4.30 3.11
C PHE A 64 -1.16 5.50 2.33
N HIS A 65 -1.99 6.47 1.94
CA HIS A 65 -1.58 7.64 1.14
C HIS A 65 -1.13 8.82 2.01
N CYS A 66 -1.31 8.73 3.33
CA CYS A 66 -0.91 9.75 4.29
C CYS A 66 0.61 9.80 4.50
N LYS A 67 1.33 10.39 3.54
CA LYS A 67 2.45 11.27 3.87
C LYS A 67 2.01 12.70 3.56
N PRO A 68 1.90 13.62 4.54
CA PRO A 68 1.83 15.03 4.21
C PRO A 68 3.01 15.35 3.29
N ALA A 69 2.78 16.13 2.24
CA ALA A 69 3.85 16.52 1.33
C ALA A 69 4.97 17.19 2.13
N THR A 70 6.08 16.48 2.34
CA THR A 70 7.29 17.02 2.98
C THR A 70 8.17 17.78 1.98
N THR A 71 7.73 17.89 0.73
CA THR A 71 8.36 18.75 -0.27
C THR A 71 8.18 20.20 0.17
N ALA A 72 9.26 20.80 0.67
CA ALA A 72 9.30 22.24 0.93
C ALA A 72 8.90 23.02 -0.35
N PRO A 73 8.15 24.13 -0.24
CA PRO A 73 7.85 24.97 -1.39
C PRO A 73 9.15 25.34 -2.10
N ARG A 74 9.19 25.19 -3.42
CA ARG A 74 10.33 25.62 -4.22
C ARG A 74 10.43 27.14 -4.05
N ASP A 75 11.52 27.60 -3.43
CA ASP A 75 11.79 29.01 -3.23
C ASP A 75 11.91 29.65 -4.62
N ASN A 76 10.86 30.38 -5.04
CA ASN A 76 10.86 31.16 -6.27
C ASN A 76 11.81 32.34 -6.06
N ARG A 77 13.11 32.13 -6.26
CA ARG A 77 14.08 33.22 -6.36
C ARG A 77 14.33 33.53 -7.83
N GLY A 78 13.83 34.71 -8.22
CA GLY A 78 14.42 35.67 -9.16
C GLY A 78 14.83 35.16 -10.53
#